data_AF-A0A9P1GIW0-F1
#
_entry.id   AF-A0A9P1GIW0-F1
#
_cell.length_a   1.000
_cell.length_b   1.000
_cell.length_c   1.000
_cell.angle_alpha   90.00
_cell.angle_beta   90.00
_cell.angle_gamma   90.00
#
_symmetry.space_group_name_H-M   'P 1'
#
loop_
_entity.id
_entity.type
_entity.pdbx_description
1 polymer ?
#
loop_
_entity_poly.entity_id
_entity_poly.type
_entity_poly.pdbx_seq_one_letter_code
_entity_poly.pdbx_strand_id
1 'polypeptide(L)'
;MGTGVQQWIQELRSHYGSSIDRVKPYFEAAATFRSASERVQVVMKEFCAAASQYSQAKADLRNIETRLAYGAHKVRLDRDQQDGLSRATVRVLKCRQDRDRREQDYAESLREYEEAKQACESWRSQLGDALIKRYEPVFRQLQQHQSTLRTERQRIQGFTERAASAKGIYNKSLAELDRINVAVHEARAVAKEATAPQPPPPPAVPPVPPAAPEEAPEAPEVTVAAKEPEMPQERTTDAAKEVFTEDLPLGQTENRHGD
;
A
#
# COMPACT_ATOMS: atom_id res chain seq x y z
N MET A 1 -2.50 -27.26 2.34
CA MET A 1 -1.46 -26.36 2.90
C MET A 1 -1.84 -25.82 4.29
N GLY A 2 -2.48 -26.62 5.16
CA GLY A 2 -2.90 -26.18 6.52
C GLY A 2 -2.18 -26.93 7.65
N THR A 3 -1.23 -27.80 7.33
CA THR A 3 -0.71 -28.81 8.25
C THR A 3 0.39 -28.30 9.16
N GLY A 4 1.33 -27.47 8.69
CA GLY A 4 2.48 -27.05 9.50
C GLY A 4 2.13 -26.23 10.75
N VAL A 5 1.21 -25.26 10.63
CA VAL A 5 0.79 -24.43 11.78
C VAL A 5 -0.08 -25.23 12.74
N GLN A 6 -0.96 -26.09 12.22
CA GLN A 6 -1.80 -26.95 13.04
C GLN A 6 -0.96 -28.00 13.79
N GLN A 7 0.04 -28.58 13.13
CA GLN A 7 1.02 -29.49 13.73
C GLN A 7 1.83 -28.79 14.81
N TRP A 8 2.30 -27.57 14.58
CA TRP A 8 3.03 -26.80 15.59
C TRP A 8 2.15 -26.43 16.80
N ILE A 9 0.89 -26.04 16.58
CA ILE A 9 -0.07 -25.80 17.67
C ILE A 9 -0.36 -27.10 18.44
N GLN A 10 -0.44 -28.24 17.74
CA GLN A 10 -0.66 -29.55 18.35
C GLN A 10 0.56 -30.04 19.14
N GLU A 11 1.76 -29.75 18.66
CA GLU A 11 3.03 -30.00 19.35
C GLU A 11 3.16 -29.11 20.60
N LEU A 12 2.77 -27.83 20.50
CA LEU A 12 2.67 -26.94 21.67
C LEU A 12 1.64 -27.39 22.69
N ARG A 13 0.47 -27.87 22.25
CA ARG A 13 -0.54 -28.47 23.15
C ARG A 13 -0.01 -29.72 23.83
N SER A 14 0.85 -30.49 23.15
CA SER A 14 1.50 -31.69 23.71
C SER A 14 2.57 -31.31 24.75
N HIS A 15 3.34 -30.24 24.51
CA HIS A 15 4.40 -29.79 25.41
C HIS A 15 3.90 -28.97 26.62
N TYR A 16 2.86 -28.16 26.44
CA TYR A 16 2.39 -27.20 27.46
C TYR A 16 0.98 -27.48 27.99
N GLY A 17 0.31 -28.51 27.46
CA GLY A 17 -1.03 -28.92 27.86
C GLY A 17 -2.14 -27.93 27.47
N SER A 18 -3.33 -28.15 28.06
CA SER A 18 -4.52 -27.30 27.87
C SER A 18 -4.36 -25.86 28.39
N SER A 19 -3.36 -25.60 29.22
CA SER A 19 -3.09 -24.28 29.79
C SER A 19 -2.78 -23.20 28.75
N ILE A 20 -2.30 -23.58 27.55
CA ILE A 20 -2.06 -22.62 26.46
C ILE A 20 -3.35 -21.95 25.98
N ASP A 21 -4.47 -22.69 25.95
CA ASP A 21 -5.78 -22.17 25.53
C ASP A 21 -6.34 -21.18 26.55
N ARG A 22 -5.97 -21.33 27.83
CA ARG A 22 -6.40 -20.43 28.91
C ARG A 22 -5.65 -19.09 28.89
N VAL A 23 -4.40 -19.08 28.44
CA VAL A 23 -3.57 -17.85 28.40
C VAL A 23 -3.73 -17.09 27.06
N LYS A 24 -4.18 -17.78 26.01
CA LYS A 24 -4.39 -17.19 24.69
C LYS A 24 -5.23 -15.89 24.67
N PRO A 25 -6.39 -15.79 25.36
CA PRO A 25 -7.19 -14.57 25.38
C PRO A 25 -6.44 -13.34 25.92
N TYR A 26 -5.51 -13.53 26.88
CA TYR A 26 -4.67 -12.44 27.38
C TYR A 26 -3.72 -11.91 26.31
N PHE A 27 -3.04 -12.79 25.57
CA PHE A 27 -2.10 -12.35 24.54
C PHE A 27 -2.81 -11.71 23.34
N GLU A 28 -4.02 -12.14 23.03
CA GLU A 28 -4.89 -11.47 22.07
C GLU A 28 -5.30 -10.08 22.57
N ALA A 29 -5.79 -9.96 23.81
CA ALA A 29 -6.11 -8.67 24.42
C ALA A 29 -4.88 -7.74 24.48
N ALA A 30 -3.70 -8.24 24.84
CA ALA A 30 -2.46 -7.47 24.84
C ALA A 30 -2.02 -7.02 23.45
N ALA A 31 -2.28 -7.82 22.40
CA ALA A 31 -2.06 -7.41 21.03
C ALA A 31 -3.05 -6.31 20.60
N THR A 32 -4.33 -6.42 20.97
CA THR A 32 -5.32 -5.36 20.70
C THR A 32 -5.00 -4.07 21.44
N PHE A 33 -4.55 -4.15 22.69
CA PHE A 33 -4.11 -3.00 23.48
C PHE A 33 -2.91 -2.30 22.84
N ARG A 34 -1.90 -3.04 22.39
CA ARG A 34 -0.76 -2.46 21.65
C ARG A 34 -1.21 -1.76 20.38
N SER A 35 -2.06 -2.40 19.57
CA SER A 35 -2.58 -1.81 18.34
C SER A 35 -3.41 -0.55 18.60
N ALA A 36 -4.24 -0.55 19.66
CA ALA A 36 -4.99 0.63 20.08
C ALA A 36 -4.05 1.76 20.53
N SER A 37 -3.01 1.45 21.30
CA SER A 37 -2.00 2.43 21.73
C SER A 37 -1.29 3.08 20.54
N GLU A 38 -0.86 2.28 19.57
CA GLU A 38 -0.26 2.78 18.32
C GLU A 38 -1.24 3.68 17.55
N ARG A 39 -2.52 3.28 17.45
CA ARG A 39 -3.57 4.07 16.81
C ARG A 39 -3.77 5.42 17.50
N VAL A 40 -3.86 5.45 18.83
CA VAL A 40 -3.98 6.71 19.59
C VAL A 40 -2.79 7.62 19.31
N GLN A 41 -1.56 7.09 19.27
CA GLN A 41 -0.38 7.91 18.96
C GLN A 41 -0.43 8.51 17.56
N VAL A 42 -0.91 7.77 16.56
CA VAL A 42 -1.08 8.27 15.20
C VAL A 42 -2.13 9.37 15.16
N VAL A 43 -3.33 9.10 15.69
CA VAL A 43 -4.44 10.06 15.65
C VAL A 43 -4.14 11.32 16.48
N MET A 44 -3.45 11.17 17.62
CA MET A 44 -2.97 12.29 18.42
C MET A 44 -2.04 13.21 17.63
N LYS A 45 -1.09 12.65 16.86
CA LYS A 45 -0.19 13.44 16.00
C LYS A 45 -0.97 14.21 14.94
N GLU A 46 -1.97 13.59 14.33
CA GLU A 46 -2.85 14.23 13.35
C GLU A 46 -3.69 15.36 13.96
N PHE A 47 -4.28 15.13 15.14
CA PHE A 47 -5.00 16.16 15.88
C PHE A 47 -4.08 17.34 16.25
N CYS A 48 -2.90 17.08 16.78
CA CYS A 48 -1.91 18.13 17.09
C CYS A 48 -1.52 18.94 15.85
N ALA A 49 -1.33 18.27 14.71
CA ALA A 49 -1.04 18.94 13.44
C ALA A 49 -2.22 19.83 13.00
N ALA A 50 -3.46 19.34 13.06
CA ALA A 50 -4.66 20.12 12.73
C ALA A 50 -4.87 21.30 13.69
N ALA A 51 -4.64 21.11 15.00
CA ALA A 51 -4.71 22.17 16.00
C ALA A 51 -3.66 23.26 15.79
N SER A 52 -2.43 22.87 15.40
CA SER A 52 -1.37 23.80 15.02
C SER A 52 -1.76 24.62 13.78
N GLN A 53 -2.28 23.97 12.74
CA GLN A 53 -2.76 24.65 11.53
C GLN A 53 -3.91 25.62 11.82
N TYR A 54 -4.86 25.25 12.68
CA TYR A 54 -5.93 26.16 13.11
C TYR A 54 -5.37 27.37 13.87
N SER A 55 -4.41 27.16 14.76
CA SER A 55 -3.74 28.25 15.50
C SER A 55 -3.01 29.20 14.55
N GLN A 56 -2.31 28.66 13.55
CA GLN A 56 -1.66 29.45 12.50
C GLN A 56 -2.68 30.25 11.68
N ALA A 57 -3.76 29.62 11.22
CA ALA A 57 -4.80 30.30 10.45
C ALA A 57 -5.44 31.45 11.24
N LYS A 58 -5.63 31.28 12.55
CA LYS A 58 -6.11 32.36 13.44
C LYS A 58 -5.10 33.50 13.58
N ALA A 59 -3.82 33.17 13.71
CA ALA A 59 -2.77 34.18 13.77
C ALA A 59 -2.70 34.97 12.45
N ASP A 60 -2.79 34.30 11.31
CA ASP A 60 -2.83 34.93 9.99
C ASP A 60 -4.03 35.87 9.84
N LEU A 61 -5.23 35.44 10.27
CA LEU A 61 -6.42 36.29 10.25
C LEU A 61 -6.24 37.54 11.12
N ARG A 62 -5.72 37.38 12.35
CA ARG A 62 -5.42 38.51 13.25
C ARG A 62 -4.40 39.47 12.66
N ASN A 63 -3.38 38.96 11.98
CA ASN A 63 -2.38 39.77 11.30
C ASN A 63 -3.01 40.59 10.17
N ILE A 64 -3.92 39.99 9.39
CA ILE A 64 -4.68 40.70 8.36
C ILE A 64 -5.56 41.78 8.99
N GLU A 65 -6.34 41.45 10.02
CA GLU A 65 -7.20 42.39 10.75
C GLU A 65 -6.41 43.57 11.30
N THR A 66 -5.25 43.31 11.91
CA THR A 66 -4.36 44.34 12.45
C THR A 66 -3.85 45.26 11.35
N ARG A 67 -3.39 44.72 10.21
CA ARG A 67 -2.93 45.53 9.07
C ARG A 67 -4.05 46.39 8.49
N LEU A 68 -5.28 45.88 8.49
CA LEU A 68 -6.46 46.63 8.03
C LEU A 68 -6.87 47.70 9.04
N ALA A 69 -6.75 47.46 10.34
CA ALA A 69 -6.98 48.46 11.38
C ALA A 69 -6.02 49.66 11.24
N TYR A 70 -4.74 49.43 10.94
CA TYR A 70 -3.78 50.51 10.62
C TYR A 70 -4.09 51.25 9.31
N GLY A 71 -4.82 50.61 8.38
CA GLY A 71 -5.30 51.21 7.13
C GLY A 71 -6.70 51.82 7.19
N ALA A 72 -7.37 51.73 8.35
CA ALA A 72 -8.80 52.06 8.53
C ALA A 72 -9.12 53.56 8.44
N HIS A 73 -8.13 54.43 8.23
CA HIS A 73 -8.36 55.81 7.82
C HIS A 73 -9.02 55.93 6.43
N LYS A 74 -9.12 54.83 5.67
CA LYS A 74 -9.97 54.71 4.48
C LYS A 74 -11.34 54.17 4.87
N VAL A 75 -12.41 54.92 4.56
CA VAL A 75 -13.82 54.61 4.85
C VAL A 75 -14.31 53.30 4.18
N ARG A 76 -13.57 52.76 3.21
CA ARG A 76 -13.88 51.50 2.52
C ARG A 76 -12.62 50.65 2.31
N LEU A 77 -12.75 49.36 2.59
CA LEU A 77 -11.76 48.35 2.21
C LEU A 77 -11.75 48.20 0.69
N ASP A 78 -10.56 48.08 0.12
CA ASP A 78 -10.42 47.74 -1.30
C ASP A 78 -10.75 46.27 -1.57
N ARG A 79 -11.06 45.93 -2.82
CA ARG A 79 -11.47 44.57 -3.23
C ARG A 79 -10.47 43.51 -2.80
N ASP A 80 -9.17 43.74 -3.00
CA ASP A 80 -8.14 42.78 -2.62
C ASP A 80 -8.05 42.55 -1.11
N GLN A 81 -8.35 43.59 -0.32
CA GLN A 81 -8.39 43.53 1.15
C GLN A 81 -9.61 42.73 1.63
N GLN A 82 -10.77 42.96 1.02
CA GLN A 82 -12.00 42.21 1.30
C GLN A 82 -11.85 40.73 0.92
N ASP A 83 -11.29 40.45 -0.25
CA ASP A 83 -11.04 39.09 -0.72
C ASP A 83 -10.00 38.38 0.18
N GLY A 84 -8.96 39.08 0.62
CA GLY A 84 -7.96 38.58 1.57
C GLY A 84 -8.56 38.18 2.92
N LEU A 85 -9.38 39.06 3.52
CA LEU A 85 -10.12 38.78 4.75
C LEU A 85 -11.08 37.59 4.58
N SER A 86 -11.82 37.57 3.47
CA SER A 86 -12.79 36.52 3.18
C SER A 86 -12.10 35.15 3.06
N ARG A 87 -11.00 35.07 2.31
CA ARG A 87 -10.20 33.85 2.20
C ARG A 87 -9.61 33.40 3.54
N ALA A 88 -9.07 34.32 4.33
CA ALA A 88 -8.52 34.01 5.65
C ALA A 88 -9.60 33.50 6.61
N THR A 89 -10.78 34.13 6.60
CA THR A 89 -11.93 33.71 7.41
C THR A 89 -12.39 32.31 7.03
N VAL A 90 -12.57 32.04 5.73
CA VAL A 90 -12.92 30.69 5.24
C VAL A 90 -11.86 29.66 5.62
N ARG A 91 -10.57 30.01 5.55
CA ARG A 91 -9.48 29.13 5.98
C ARG A 91 -9.57 28.78 7.46
N VAL A 92 -9.80 29.77 8.33
CA VAL A 92 -9.98 29.55 9.78
C VAL A 92 -11.14 28.61 10.05
N LEU A 93 -12.28 28.79 9.37
CA LEU A 93 -13.44 27.91 9.50
C LEU A 93 -13.13 26.48 9.06
N LYS A 94 -12.44 26.29 7.93
CA LYS A 94 -12.03 24.96 7.44
C LYS A 94 -11.06 24.27 8.40
N CYS A 95 -10.02 24.98 8.85
CA CYS A 95 -9.05 24.42 9.80
C CYS A 95 -9.70 24.09 11.15
N ARG A 96 -10.68 24.89 11.60
CA ARG A 96 -11.47 24.56 12.79
C ARG A 96 -12.26 23.28 12.60
N GLN A 97 -12.99 23.15 11.48
CA GLN A 97 -13.78 21.96 11.19
C GLN A 97 -12.92 20.69 11.13
N ASP A 98 -11.75 20.76 10.49
CA ASP A 98 -10.82 19.63 10.44
C ASP A 98 -10.29 19.28 11.83
N ARG A 99 -9.84 20.28 12.62
CA ARG A 99 -9.44 20.07 14.01
C ARG A 99 -10.53 19.40 14.84
N ASP A 100 -11.77 19.90 14.76
CA ASP A 100 -12.90 19.38 15.55
C ASP A 100 -13.23 17.93 15.16
N ARG A 101 -13.09 17.59 13.86
CA ARG A 101 -13.19 16.21 13.40
C ARG A 101 -12.06 15.33 13.95
N ARG A 102 -10.80 15.78 13.87
CA ARG A 102 -9.65 15.03 14.40
C ARG A 102 -9.73 14.85 15.91
N GLU A 103 -10.32 15.80 16.63
CA GLU A 103 -10.59 15.72 18.06
C GLU A 103 -11.59 14.60 18.38
N GLN A 104 -12.65 14.47 17.57
CA GLN A 104 -13.60 13.36 17.69
C GLN A 104 -12.92 12.01 17.44
N ASP A 105 -12.16 11.90 16.35
CA ASP A 105 -11.40 10.68 16.02
C ASP A 105 -10.42 10.29 17.16
N TYR A 106 -9.77 11.29 17.77
CA TYR A 106 -8.88 11.11 18.92
C TYR A 106 -9.63 10.61 20.16
N ALA A 107 -10.78 11.22 20.48
CA ALA A 107 -11.61 10.81 21.61
C ALA A 107 -12.15 9.38 21.45
N GLU A 108 -12.57 9.00 20.24
CA GLU A 108 -13.00 7.63 19.92
C GLU A 108 -11.85 6.63 20.09
N SER A 109 -10.68 6.95 19.52
CA SER A 109 -9.49 6.09 19.65
C SER A 109 -9.03 5.95 21.11
N LEU A 110 -9.17 7.00 21.91
CA LEU A 110 -8.83 6.98 23.33
C LEU A 110 -9.78 6.06 24.11
N ARG A 111 -11.08 6.09 23.81
CA ARG A 111 -12.07 5.17 24.40
C ARG A 111 -11.71 3.71 24.08
N GLU A 112 -11.41 3.40 22.83
CA GLU A 112 -10.98 2.06 22.42
C GLU A 112 -9.70 1.61 23.15
N TYR A 113 -8.75 2.51 23.34
CA TYR A 113 -7.53 2.25 24.09
C TYR A 113 -7.84 1.92 25.56
N GLU A 114 -8.72 2.68 26.21
CA GLU A 114 -9.13 2.43 27.59
C GLU A 114 -9.86 1.08 27.73
N GLU A 115 -10.78 0.76 26.83
CA GLU A 115 -11.47 -0.53 26.79
C GLU A 115 -10.48 -1.70 26.61
N ALA A 116 -9.55 -1.58 25.66
CA ALA A 116 -8.53 -2.60 25.42
C ALA A 116 -7.56 -2.76 26.60
N LYS A 117 -7.21 -1.64 27.27
CA LYS A 117 -6.38 -1.62 28.47
C LYS A 117 -7.07 -2.37 29.61
N GLN A 118 -8.32 -2.03 29.90
CA GLN A 118 -9.12 -2.67 30.95
C GLN A 118 -9.30 -4.17 30.67
N ALA A 119 -9.57 -4.55 29.42
CA ALA A 119 -9.65 -5.95 29.03
C ALA A 119 -8.33 -6.68 29.31
N CYS A 120 -7.19 -6.10 28.93
CA CYS A 120 -5.87 -6.69 29.18
C CYS A 120 -5.57 -6.81 30.69
N GLU A 121 -5.89 -5.79 31.49
CA GLU A 121 -5.72 -5.80 32.94
C GLU A 121 -6.63 -6.83 33.62
N SER A 122 -7.87 -6.98 33.16
CA SER A 122 -8.81 -7.99 33.65
C SER A 122 -8.26 -9.41 33.45
N TRP A 123 -7.74 -9.71 32.25
CA TRP A 123 -7.11 -11.00 31.97
C TRP A 123 -5.83 -11.21 32.76
N ARG A 124 -5.04 -10.15 32.95
CA ARG A 124 -3.82 -10.20 33.77
C ARG A 124 -4.13 -10.57 35.22
N SER A 125 -5.18 -9.99 35.80
CA SER A 125 -5.63 -10.30 37.16
C SER A 125 -6.13 -11.74 37.30
N GLN A 126 -6.79 -12.29 36.28
CA GLN A 126 -7.33 -13.65 36.30
C GLN A 126 -6.26 -14.75 36.13
N LEU A 127 -5.19 -14.47 35.39
CA LEU A 127 -4.14 -15.45 35.06
C LEU A 127 -2.91 -15.35 35.97
N GLY A 128 -2.61 -14.15 36.46
CA GLY A 128 -1.42 -13.85 37.25
C GLY A 128 -0.14 -13.71 36.41
N ASP A 129 0.77 -12.86 36.88
CA ASP A 129 2.00 -12.50 36.18
C ASP A 129 2.96 -13.67 35.92
N ALA A 130 3.02 -14.63 36.84
CA ALA A 130 3.91 -15.80 36.71
C ALA A 130 3.51 -16.69 35.53
N LEU A 131 2.20 -16.89 35.32
CA LEU A 131 1.69 -17.69 34.22
C LEU A 131 1.94 -16.98 32.88
N ILE A 132 1.69 -15.67 32.83
CA ILE A 132 1.94 -14.86 31.63
C ILE A 132 3.40 -14.95 31.21
N LYS A 133 4.34 -14.72 32.14
CA LYS A 133 5.79 -14.78 31.87
C LYS A 133 6.24 -16.15 31.38
N ARG A 134 5.66 -17.23 31.92
CA ARG A 134 5.99 -18.60 31.50
C ARG A 134 5.64 -18.86 30.03
N TYR A 135 4.51 -18.33 29.56
CA TYR A 135 4.01 -18.58 28.21
C TYR A 135 4.42 -17.51 27.19
N GLU A 136 4.96 -16.37 27.63
CA GLU A 136 5.45 -15.30 26.77
C GLU A 136 6.37 -15.75 25.60
N PRO A 137 7.41 -16.59 25.80
CA PRO A 137 8.28 -16.99 24.68
C PRO A 137 7.53 -17.79 23.61
N VAL A 138 6.56 -18.62 24.00
CA VAL A 138 5.74 -19.42 23.08
C VAL A 138 4.89 -18.51 22.19
N PHE A 139 4.22 -17.53 22.79
CA PHE A 139 3.39 -16.59 22.04
C PHE A 139 4.23 -15.63 21.18
N ARG A 140 5.45 -15.29 21.61
CA ARG A 140 6.41 -14.53 20.79
C ARG A 140 6.80 -15.31 19.53
N GLN A 141 7.14 -16.58 19.67
CA GLN A 141 7.46 -17.45 18.52
C GLN A 141 6.24 -17.64 17.60
N LEU A 142 5.04 -17.81 18.16
CA LEU A 142 3.80 -17.86 17.39
C LEU A 142 3.60 -16.56 16.57
N GLN A 143 3.82 -15.41 17.19
CA GLN A 143 3.71 -14.11 16.53
C GLN A 143 4.72 -13.98 15.38
N GLN A 144 5.96 -14.44 15.56
CA GLN A 144 6.98 -14.45 14.51
C GLN A 144 6.56 -15.33 13.32
N HIS A 145 6.12 -16.56 13.57
CA HIS A 145 5.65 -17.47 12.51
C HIS A 145 4.44 -16.91 11.78
N GLN A 146 3.48 -16.33 12.50
CA GLN A 146 2.34 -15.66 11.90
C GLN A 146 2.75 -14.47 11.02
N SER A 147 3.75 -13.69 11.45
CA SER A 147 4.30 -12.58 10.67
C SER A 147 4.90 -13.08 9.35
N THR A 148 5.78 -14.07 9.40
CA THR A 148 6.38 -14.69 8.20
C THR A 148 5.31 -15.22 7.25
N LEU A 149 4.30 -15.92 7.77
CA LEU A 149 3.20 -16.43 6.95
C LEU A 149 2.37 -15.32 6.30
N ARG A 150 2.13 -14.20 6.99
CA ARG A 150 1.45 -13.04 6.39
C ARG A 150 2.27 -12.46 5.26
N THR A 151 3.58 -12.27 5.44
CA THR A 151 4.48 -11.76 4.39
C THR A 151 4.49 -12.68 3.17
N GLU A 152 4.60 -14.00 3.36
CA GLU A 152 4.59 -14.95 2.26
C GLU A 152 3.22 -15.01 1.56
N ARG A 153 2.11 -14.88 2.31
CA ARG A 153 0.77 -14.76 1.71
C ARG A 153 0.64 -13.49 0.86
N GLN A 154 1.13 -12.35 1.34
CA GLN A 154 1.14 -11.11 0.57
C GLN A 154 1.99 -11.23 -0.70
N ARG A 155 3.14 -11.91 -0.63
CA ARG A 155 3.97 -12.21 -1.81
C ARG A 155 3.23 -13.06 -2.83
N ILE A 156 2.62 -14.16 -2.39
CA ILE A 156 1.81 -15.02 -3.25
C ILE A 156 0.67 -14.22 -3.88
N GLN A 157 -0.04 -13.42 -3.10
CA GLN A 157 -1.11 -12.56 -3.60
C GLN A 157 -0.59 -11.60 -4.69
N GLY A 158 0.52 -10.90 -4.44
CA GLY A 158 1.14 -10.03 -5.43
C GLY A 158 1.63 -10.76 -6.70
N PHE A 159 2.06 -12.01 -6.60
CA PHE A 159 2.34 -12.85 -7.78
C PHE A 159 1.07 -13.23 -8.53
N THR A 160 0.00 -13.60 -7.82
CA THR A 160 -1.28 -13.99 -8.45
C THR A 160 -1.93 -12.83 -9.18
N GLU A 161 -1.91 -11.61 -8.62
CA GLU A 161 -2.44 -10.40 -9.24
C GLU A 161 -1.66 -10.03 -10.50
N ARG A 162 -0.32 -10.10 -10.46
CA ARG A 162 0.52 -9.86 -11.63
C ARG A 162 0.32 -10.91 -12.72
N ALA A 163 0.20 -12.18 -12.36
CA ALA A 163 -0.07 -13.25 -13.32
C ALA A 163 -1.45 -13.09 -13.97
N ALA A 164 -2.47 -12.70 -13.19
CA ALA A 164 -3.81 -12.40 -13.72
C ALA A 164 -3.78 -11.20 -14.68
N SER A 165 -3.08 -10.12 -14.32
CA SER A 165 -2.89 -8.95 -15.18
C SER A 165 -2.18 -9.31 -16.50
N ALA A 166 -1.08 -10.06 -16.43
CA ALA A 166 -0.34 -10.50 -17.61
C ALA A 166 -1.18 -11.38 -18.54
N LYS A 167 -1.96 -12.32 -17.99
CA LYS A 167 -2.93 -13.12 -18.77
C LYS A 167 -3.98 -12.24 -19.43
N GLY A 168 -4.48 -11.23 -18.72
CA GLY A 168 -5.42 -10.25 -19.28
C GLY A 168 -4.84 -9.47 -20.46
N ILE A 169 -3.57 -9.02 -20.36
CA ILE A 169 -2.87 -8.33 -21.45
C ILE A 169 -2.62 -9.26 -22.63
N TYR A 170 -2.21 -10.51 -22.38
CA TYR A 170 -2.01 -11.51 -23.42
C TYR A 170 -3.30 -11.81 -24.19
N ASN A 171 -4.40 -12.07 -23.49
CA ASN A 171 -5.70 -12.33 -24.11
C ASN A 171 -6.20 -11.14 -24.95
N LYS A 172 -6.00 -9.92 -24.46
CA LYS A 172 -6.30 -8.70 -25.24
C LYS A 172 -5.46 -8.63 -26.52
N SER A 173 -4.16 -8.93 -26.41
CA SER A 173 -3.25 -8.91 -27.56
C SER A 173 -3.64 -9.94 -28.62
N LEU A 174 -4.04 -11.15 -28.20
CA LEU A 174 -4.59 -12.17 -29.11
C LEU A 174 -5.87 -11.70 -29.81
N ALA A 175 -6.80 -11.12 -29.06
CA ALA A 175 -8.05 -10.61 -29.65
C ALA A 175 -7.81 -9.48 -30.66
N GLU A 176 -6.83 -8.61 -30.41
CA GLU A 176 -6.44 -7.57 -31.38
C GLU A 176 -5.78 -8.16 -32.62
N LEU A 177 -4.93 -9.20 -32.47
CA LEU A 177 -4.36 -9.90 -33.62
C LEU A 177 -5.44 -10.57 -34.47
N ASP A 178 -6.41 -11.24 -33.84
CA ASP A 178 -7.55 -11.85 -34.53
C ASP A 178 -8.38 -10.80 -35.27
N ARG A 179 -8.63 -9.64 -34.63
CA ARG A 179 -9.34 -8.52 -35.25
C ARG A 179 -8.61 -7.97 -36.47
N ILE A 180 -7.29 -7.77 -36.38
CA ILE A 180 -6.46 -7.33 -37.51
C ILE A 180 -6.53 -8.36 -38.63
N ASN A 181 -6.44 -9.65 -38.30
CA ASN A 181 -6.47 -10.72 -39.28
C ASN A 181 -7.80 -10.73 -40.06
N VAL A 182 -8.94 -10.66 -39.35
CA VAL A 182 -10.27 -10.54 -39.95
C VAL A 182 -10.37 -9.30 -40.85
N ALA A 183 -9.95 -8.13 -40.36
CA ALA A 183 -10.01 -6.89 -41.14
C ALA A 183 -9.16 -6.94 -42.43
N VAL A 184 -7.98 -7.55 -42.38
CA VAL A 184 -7.13 -7.75 -43.56
C VAL A 184 -7.80 -8.71 -44.56
N HIS A 185 -8.42 -9.79 -44.09
CA HIS A 185 -9.16 -10.71 -44.94
C HIS A 185 -10.37 -10.05 -45.61
N GLU A 186 -11.14 -9.25 -44.88
CA GLU A 186 -12.26 -8.47 -45.42
C GLU A 186 -11.79 -7.47 -46.48
N ALA A 187 -10.74 -6.70 -46.21
CA ALA A 187 -10.19 -5.74 -47.16
C ALA A 187 -9.72 -6.42 -48.47
N ARG A 188 -9.11 -7.61 -48.37
CA ARG A 188 -8.71 -8.41 -49.54
C ARG A 188 -9.91 -8.97 -50.31
N ALA A 189 -10.98 -9.39 -49.62
CA ALA A 189 -12.19 -9.87 -50.27
C ALA A 189 -12.85 -8.76 -51.11
N VAL A 190 -12.97 -7.56 -50.54
CA VAL A 190 -13.48 -6.37 -51.25
C VAL A 190 -12.59 -6.01 -52.46
N ALA A 191 -11.27 -6.03 -52.29
CA ALA A 191 -10.34 -5.76 -53.40
C ALA A 191 -10.44 -6.80 -54.54
N LYS A 192 -10.66 -8.07 -54.19
CA LYS A 192 -10.85 -9.16 -55.15
C LYS A 192 -12.16 -9.01 -55.92
N GLU A 193 -13.23 -8.56 -55.25
CA GLU A 193 -14.52 -8.29 -55.88
C GLU A 193 -14.47 -7.06 -56.80
N ALA A 194 -13.67 -6.04 -56.43
CA ALA A 194 -13.38 -4.89 -57.29
C ALA A 194 -12.48 -5.22 -58.51
N THR A 195 -11.74 -6.33 -58.46
CA THR A 195 -10.80 -6.78 -59.53
C THR A 195 -11.38 -7.95 -60.34
N ALA A 196 -12.70 -8.17 -60.31
CA ALA A 196 -13.34 -9.13 -61.21
C ALA A 196 -13.07 -8.76 -62.69
N PRO A 197 -12.40 -9.61 -63.50
CA PRO A 197 -11.99 -9.26 -64.86
C PRO A 197 -13.18 -9.15 -65.82
N GLN A 198 -13.17 -8.11 -66.67
CA GLN A 198 -13.89 -8.11 -67.95
C GLN A 198 -13.57 -9.40 -68.74
N PRO A 199 -14.56 -9.97 -69.48
CA PRO A 199 -14.37 -11.21 -70.22
C PRO A 199 -13.31 -11.06 -71.33
N PRO A 200 -12.42 -12.05 -71.52
CA PRO A 200 -11.42 -12.01 -72.60
C PRO A 200 -12.05 -12.26 -73.99
N PRO A 201 -11.56 -11.64 -75.07
CA PRO A 201 -11.94 -12.01 -76.44
C PRO A 201 -11.39 -13.42 -76.82
N PRO A 202 -12.04 -14.12 -77.77
CA PRO A 202 -11.93 -15.59 -77.95
C PRO A 202 -10.83 -15.97 -78.99
N PRO A 203 -10.66 -17.26 -79.37
CA PRO A 203 -9.47 -18.07 -79.06
C PRO A 203 -8.56 -18.34 -80.28
N ALA A 204 -7.30 -18.68 -80.05
CA ALA A 204 -6.46 -19.36 -81.04
C ALA A 204 -5.76 -20.58 -80.41
N VAL A 205 -5.69 -21.63 -81.22
CA VAL A 205 -5.67 -23.07 -80.91
C VAL A 205 -4.23 -23.60 -80.74
N PRO A 206 -3.97 -24.74 -80.03
CA PRO A 206 -2.67 -25.12 -79.48
C PRO A 206 -1.80 -25.98 -80.43
N PRO A 207 -0.57 -26.38 -80.02
CA PRO A 207 -0.35 -27.81 -79.72
C PRO A 207 0.58 -28.13 -78.54
N VAL A 208 0.52 -29.42 -78.17
CA VAL A 208 0.93 -30.19 -76.97
C VAL A 208 2.44 -30.60 -76.99
N PRO A 209 3.07 -31.02 -75.84
CA PRO A 209 4.51 -30.94 -75.52
C PRO A 209 5.26 -32.28 -75.79
N PRO A 210 6.54 -32.50 -75.38
CA PRO A 210 6.87 -32.90 -73.98
C PRO A 210 8.32 -32.60 -73.49
N ALA A 211 8.59 -33.02 -72.24
CA ALA A 211 9.88 -33.43 -71.64
C ALA A 211 10.52 -32.47 -70.60
N ALA A 212 10.43 -32.89 -69.32
CA ALA A 212 11.37 -32.62 -68.22
C ALA A 212 12.67 -33.45 -68.43
N PRO A 213 13.76 -33.35 -67.61
CA PRO A 213 13.90 -32.83 -66.24
C PRO A 213 15.22 -32.04 -65.98
N GLU A 214 15.68 -31.98 -64.71
CA GLU A 214 16.93 -31.38 -64.16
C GLU A 214 16.88 -29.86 -63.88
N GLU A 215 17.33 -29.28 -62.77
CA GLU A 215 18.14 -29.71 -61.62
C GLU A 215 17.98 -28.64 -60.48
N ALA A 216 18.46 -28.94 -59.27
CA ALA A 216 18.37 -28.23 -57.98
C ALA A 216 19.06 -26.82 -57.94
N PRO A 217 19.22 -26.04 -56.82
CA PRO A 217 19.08 -26.40 -55.40
C PRO A 217 18.49 -25.35 -54.39
N GLU A 218 18.02 -25.91 -53.27
CA GLU A 218 18.24 -25.55 -51.86
C GLU A 218 18.59 -24.09 -51.46
N ALA A 219 17.77 -23.51 -50.58
CA ALA A 219 18.10 -22.34 -49.76
C ALA A 219 18.14 -22.73 -48.27
N PRO A 220 19.12 -22.25 -47.49
CA PRO A 220 19.47 -22.80 -46.18
C PRO A 220 18.58 -22.34 -45.01
N GLU A 221 18.45 -23.25 -44.03
CA GLU A 221 17.99 -23.01 -42.67
C GLU A 221 18.83 -21.92 -41.98
N VAL A 222 18.16 -20.92 -41.40
CA VAL A 222 18.76 -20.03 -40.42
C VAL A 222 18.32 -20.49 -39.03
N THR A 223 19.23 -21.17 -38.35
CA THR A 223 19.22 -21.41 -36.91
C THR A 223 19.53 -20.09 -36.20
N VAL A 224 18.62 -19.59 -35.38
CA VAL A 224 18.93 -18.53 -34.40
C VAL A 224 18.85 -19.14 -33.01
N ALA A 225 20.04 -19.43 -32.47
CA ALA A 225 20.26 -19.72 -31.07
C ALA A 225 19.91 -18.48 -30.23
N ALA A 226 18.82 -18.57 -29.46
CA ALA A 226 18.49 -17.58 -28.44
C ALA A 226 19.19 -17.96 -27.12
N LYS A 227 20.20 -17.16 -26.80
CA LYS A 227 21.07 -17.16 -25.63
C LYS A 227 20.27 -16.75 -24.37
N GLU A 228 20.45 -17.50 -23.27
CA GLU A 228 19.98 -17.15 -21.92
C GLU A 228 20.38 -15.73 -21.51
N PRO A 229 19.48 -14.95 -20.86
CA PRO A 229 19.87 -13.80 -20.08
C PRO A 229 20.14 -14.18 -18.61
N GLU A 230 21.43 -14.14 -18.31
CA GLU A 230 22.09 -14.18 -17.00
C GLU A 230 21.56 -13.09 -16.05
N MET A 231 21.26 -13.49 -14.80
CA MET A 231 20.78 -12.58 -13.75
C MET A 231 21.90 -11.68 -13.21
N PRO A 232 21.67 -10.37 -13.03
CA PRO A 232 22.59 -9.53 -12.28
C PRO A 232 22.40 -9.71 -10.76
N GLN A 233 23.46 -10.21 -10.12
CA GLN A 233 23.67 -10.17 -8.67
C GLN A 233 23.94 -8.73 -8.23
N GLU A 234 23.08 -8.18 -7.37
CA GLU A 234 23.38 -6.92 -6.70
C GLU A 234 24.15 -7.17 -5.41
N ARG A 235 25.27 -6.45 -5.35
CA ARG A 235 26.29 -6.47 -4.31
C ARG A 235 25.76 -5.79 -3.05
N THR A 236 26.11 -6.41 -1.94
CA THR A 236 26.25 -5.85 -0.60
C THR A 236 27.01 -4.52 -0.61
N THR A 237 26.44 -3.49 0.00
CA THR A 237 27.21 -2.39 0.59
C THR A 237 26.81 -2.22 2.05
N ASP A 238 27.80 -2.45 2.89
CA ASP A 238 27.83 -2.18 4.32
C ASP A 238 28.17 -0.68 4.57
N ALA A 239 27.94 -0.24 5.81
CA ALA A 239 28.29 1.01 6.46
C ALA A 239 27.36 2.24 6.25
N ALA A 240 26.58 2.59 7.29
CA ALA A 240 27.05 3.41 8.41
C ALA A 240 25.90 3.91 9.32
N LYS A 241 26.12 3.76 10.63
CA LYS A 241 25.78 4.67 11.76
C LYS A 241 24.36 5.26 11.83
N GLU A 242 23.65 4.96 12.93
CA GLU A 242 23.50 5.92 14.04
C GLU A 242 23.24 5.16 15.36
N VAL A 243 24.05 5.52 16.35
CA VAL A 243 24.00 5.08 17.74
C VAL A 243 23.17 6.13 18.46
N PHE A 244 21.98 5.76 18.94
CA PHE A 244 21.20 6.61 19.84
C PHE A 244 21.54 6.25 21.28
N THR A 245 22.51 7.00 21.82
CA THR A 245 22.78 7.09 23.25
C THR A 245 22.00 8.29 23.78
N GLU A 246 21.02 8.08 24.65
CA GLU A 246 20.57 9.15 25.56
C GLU A 246 20.98 8.77 26.98
N ASP A 247 22.17 9.26 27.33
CA ASP A 247 22.56 9.64 28.67
C ASP A 247 21.67 10.82 29.11
N LEU A 248 20.96 10.67 30.23
CA LEU A 248 20.29 11.76 30.93
C LEU A 248 21.13 12.12 32.17
N PRO A 249 21.82 13.28 32.20
CA PRO A 249 22.40 13.78 33.43
C PRO A 249 21.48 14.77 34.14
N LEU A 250 21.27 14.46 35.42
CA LEU A 250 20.97 15.29 36.59
C LEU A 250 20.86 16.82 36.41
N GLY A 251 19.74 17.37 36.88
CA GLY A 251 19.61 18.77 37.30
C GLY A 251 19.02 18.84 38.69
N GLN A 252 19.88 18.89 39.70
CA GLN A 252 19.56 19.40 41.03
C GLN A 252 19.39 20.93 40.93
N THR A 253 18.34 21.48 41.52
CA THR A 253 18.36 22.84 42.08
C THR A 253 17.58 22.84 43.39
N GLU A 254 18.36 22.82 44.48
CA GLU A 254 18.30 23.76 45.60
C GLU A 254 16.96 24.35 46.07
N ASN A 255 16.73 24.12 47.37
CA ASN A 255 16.45 25.12 48.39
C ASN A 255 15.38 26.19 48.13
N ARG A 256 14.28 26.07 48.89
CA ARG A 256 13.77 27.20 49.67
C ARG A 256 13.32 26.73 51.06
N HIS A 257 14.21 26.94 52.04
CA HIS A 257 13.85 27.21 53.42
C HIS A 257 13.32 28.66 53.52
N GLY A 258 12.41 28.92 54.46
CA GLY A 258 12.13 30.27 54.95
C GLY A 258 10.71 30.44 55.49
N ASP A 259 10.60 30.25 56.80
CA ASP A 259 9.63 30.78 57.78
C ASP A 259 8.13 30.88 57.44
#